data_AF-A0A924B3J3-F1
#
_entry.id   AF-A0A924B3J3-F1
#
_cell.length_a   1.000
_cell.length_b   1.000
_cell.length_c   1.000
_cell.angle_alpha   90.00
_cell.angle_beta   90.00
_cell.angle_gamma   90.00
#
_symmetry.space_group_name_H-M   'P 1'
#
loop_
_entity.id
_entity.type
_entity.pdbx_description
1 polymer ?
#
loop_
_entity_poly.entity_id
_entity_poly.type
_entity_poly.pdbx_seq_one_letter_code
_entity_poly.pdbx_strand_id
1 'polypeptide(L)' 'EYRHPKKKWRIKQGATPTWYKTRNGIRTKALSGAARVARFRPHKFN' A
#
# COMPACT_ATOMS: atom_id res chain seq x y z
N GLU A 1 21.08 21.21 -19.93
CA GLU A 1 21.08 20.06 -19.01
C GLU A 1 19.72 19.37 -19.06
N TYR A 2 19.67 18.05 -19.26
CA TYR A 2 18.41 17.32 -19.39
C TYR A 2 17.84 16.99 -18.01
N ARG A 3 16.58 17.38 -17.73
CA ARG A 3 15.87 17.01 -16.51
C ARG A 3 14.89 15.87 -16.77
N HIS A 4 15.04 14.78 -16.03
CA HIS A 4 14.17 13.62 -16.08
C HIS A 4 12.72 13.96 -15.63
N PRO A 5 11.68 13.59 -16.41
CA PRO A 5 10.30 14.05 -16.19
C PRO A 5 9.48 13.29 -15.12
N LYS A 6 10.06 12.48 -14.21
CA LYS A 6 9.37 11.74 -13.11
C LYS A 6 8.05 11.05 -13.48
N LYS A 7 7.87 10.67 -14.75
CA LYS A 7 6.62 10.08 -15.26
C LYS A 7 6.49 8.64 -14.77
N LYS A 8 5.42 8.34 -14.01
CA LYS A 8 5.16 7.01 -13.45
C LYS A 8 4.28 6.17 -14.38
N TRP A 9 4.89 5.59 -15.41
CA TRP A 9 4.21 4.81 -16.47
C TRP A 9 3.41 3.59 -15.99
N ARG A 10 3.72 3.03 -14.82
CA ARG A 10 3.07 1.82 -14.27
C ARG A 10 2.07 2.07 -13.15
N ILE A 11 1.81 3.31 -12.74
CA ILE A 11 0.82 3.61 -11.69
C ILE A 11 -0.49 4.03 -12.35
N LYS A 12 -1.41 3.07 -12.53
CA LYS A 12 -2.80 3.37 -12.90
C LYS A 12 -3.57 3.73 -11.63
N GLN A 13 -3.59 5.00 -11.27
CA GLN A 13 -4.45 5.50 -10.19
C GLN A 13 -5.88 5.62 -10.74
N GLY A 14 -6.68 4.57 -10.57
CA GLY A 14 -8.12 4.66 -10.87
C GLY A 14 -8.80 5.70 -9.97
N ALA A 15 -9.78 6.43 -10.50
CA ALA A 15 -10.53 7.48 -9.81
C ALA A 15 -11.54 6.92 -8.77
N THR A 16 -11.33 5.71 -8.24
CA THR A 16 -12.20 5.18 -7.20
C THR A 16 -12.04 5.97 -5.90
N PRO A 17 -13.15 6.41 -5.27
CA PRO A 17 -13.09 7.10 -4.00
C PRO A 17 -12.44 6.27 -2.89
N THR A 18 -11.76 6.93 -1.95
CA THR A 18 -11.13 6.26 -0.81
C THR A 18 -12.17 5.60 0.09
N TRP A 19 -13.32 6.24 0.33
CA TRP A 19 -14.39 5.68 1.17
C TRP A 19 -14.88 4.32 0.62
N TYR A 20 -15.02 4.20 -0.70
CA TYR A 20 -15.44 2.96 -1.35
C TYR A 20 -14.40 1.85 -1.15
N LYS A 21 -13.12 2.17 -1.34
CA LYS A 21 -12.03 1.19 -1.17
C LYS A 21 -11.93 0.70 0.27
N THR A 22 -12.07 1.60 1.24
CA THR A 22 -12.11 1.23 2.67
C THR A 22 -13.31 0.32 2.98
N ARG A 23 -14.51 0.64 2.46
CA ARG A 23 -15.71 -0.19 2.68
C ARG A 23 -15.63 -1.57 2.05
N ASN A 24 -15.01 -1.69 0.87
CA ASN A 24 -14.87 -2.95 0.16
C ASN A 24 -13.57 -3.71 0.49
N GLY A 25 -12.81 -3.28 1.51
CA GLY A 25 -11.56 -3.95 1.90
C GLY A 25 -10.41 -3.86 0.87
N ILE A 26 -10.51 -2.96 -0.10
CA ILE A 26 -9.51 -2.78 -1.16
C ILE A 26 -8.28 -2.05 -0.58
N ARG A 27 -7.12 -2.71 -0.62
CA ARG A 27 -5.86 -2.16 -0.11
C ARG A 27 -5.34 -1.05 -1.02
N THR A 28 -5.04 0.11 -0.44
CA THR A 28 -4.51 1.28 -1.16
C THR A 28 -3.02 1.53 -0.93
N LYS A 29 -2.42 0.88 0.08
CA LYS A 29 -1.03 1.09 0.51
C LYS A 29 -0.36 -0.24 0.86
N ALA A 30 0.95 -0.30 0.62
CA ALA A 30 1.80 -1.37 1.13
C ALA A 30 2.20 -1.08 2.59
N LEU A 31 2.40 -2.13 3.40
CA LEU A 31 2.87 -2.00 4.78
C LEU A 31 4.40 -1.90 4.83
N SER A 32 4.94 -1.04 5.69
CA SER A 32 6.38 -1.00 5.99
C SER A 32 6.82 -2.23 6.82
N GLY A 33 8.13 -2.45 6.96
CA GLY A 33 8.68 -3.56 7.76
C GLY A 33 8.25 -3.51 9.22
N ALA A 34 8.42 -2.36 9.88
CA ALA A 34 8.00 -2.15 11.26
C ALA A 34 6.48 -2.36 11.47
N ALA A 35 5.66 -1.89 10.51
CA ALA A 35 4.22 -2.10 10.56
C ALA A 35 3.81 -3.57 10.45
N ARG A 36 4.60 -4.41 9.75
CA ARG A 36 4.37 -5.85 9.70
C ARG A 36 4.69 -6.51 11.04
N VAL A 37 5.82 -6.16 11.67
CA VAL A 37 6.20 -6.69 13.00
C VAL A 37 5.14 -6.34 14.04
N ALA A 38 4.65 -5.09 14.05
CA ALA A 38 3.60 -4.66 14.98
C ALA A 38 2.28 -5.45 14.86
N ARG A 39 2.01 -6.05 13.69
CA ARG A 39 0.82 -6.89 13.45
C ARG A 39 1.07 -8.38 13.70
N PHE A 40 2.33 -8.80 13.78
CA PHE A 40 2.68 -10.21 13.94
C PHE A 40 2.40 -10.65 15.38
N ARG A 41 1.60 -11.71 15.52
CA ARG A 41 1.25 -12.34 16.80
C ARG A 41 1.81 -13.76 16.76
N PRO A 42 3.03 -14.02 17.27
CA PRO A 42 3.62 -15.35 17.21
C PRO A 42 2.75 -16.34 17.98
N HIS A 43 2.56 -17.53 17.40
CA HIS A 43 1.98 -18.65 18.15
C HIS A 43 3.02 -19.15 19.14
N LYS A 44 2.58 -19.49 20.36
CA LYS A 44 3.46 -20.15 21.33
C LYS A 44 3.83 -21.52 20.76
N PHE A 45 5.13 -21.76 20.61
CA PHE A 45 5.64 -23.10 20.36
C PHE A 45 5.46 -23.87 21.68
N ASN A 46 4.69 -24.97 21.63
CA ASN A 46 4.70 -26.01 22.65
C ASN A 46 5.71 -27.07 22.24
#